data_AF-G5AF73-F1
#
_entry.id   AF-G5AF73-F1
#
_cell.length_a   1.000
_cell.length_b   1.000
_cell.length_c   1.000
_cell.angle_alpha   90.00
_cell.angle_beta   90.00
_cell.angle_gamma   90.00
#
_symmetry.space_group_name_H-M   'P 1'
#
loop_
_entity.id
_entity.type
_entity.pdbx_description
1 polymer ?
#
loop_
_entity_poly.entity_id
_entity_poly.type
_entity_poly.pdbx_seq_one_letter_code
_entity_poly.pdbx_strand_id
1 'polypeptide(L)'
;MTRVVIIGGGAAGINTAQALAKNLTEADDTEVVVLEKNSFFYHVVGAPRAYVDADYTDKMFIPYDNAIPKHSAKFVRIVRGVATRISAETNQVSYHAIGSDDRQSEATETLQFDYLVLATGSSYSVPIKPDNRDFARLATEAKLQEEPPVAAMILPLGPCGGVSQLPVWGGVVFGDWVTWMIKSRDYFAGYIWSSIGATVPK
;
A
#
# COMPACT_ATOMS: atom_id res chain seq x y z
N MET A 1 23.46 -15.13 3.69
CA MET A 1 22.03 -14.83 3.73
C MET A 1 21.83 -13.34 3.56
N THR A 2 21.33 -12.92 2.40
CA THR A 2 20.95 -11.52 2.13
C THR A 2 19.54 -11.27 2.65
N ARG A 3 19.28 -10.10 3.23
CA ARG A 3 17.95 -9.75 3.76
C ARG A 3 17.38 -8.49 3.11
N VAL A 4 16.22 -8.65 2.46
CA VAL A 4 15.40 -7.57 1.95
C VAL A 4 14.27 -7.30 2.94
N VAL A 5 14.23 -6.08 3.50
CA VAL A 5 13.11 -5.64 4.35
C VAL A 5 12.23 -4.70 3.54
N ILE A 6 10.93 -4.98 3.53
CA ILE A 6 9.90 -4.16 2.89
C ILE A 6 9.04 -3.56 3.99
N ILE A 7 9.00 -2.24 4.13
CA ILE A 7 8.15 -1.58 5.13
C ILE A 7 6.83 -1.19 4.47
N GLY A 8 5.74 -1.83 4.89
CA GLY A 8 4.38 -1.62 4.39
C GLY A 8 3.92 -2.74 3.45
N GLY A 9 2.77 -3.34 3.76
CA GLY A 9 2.08 -4.36 2.97
C GLY A 9 1.01 -3.80 2.02
N GLY A 10 1.08 -2.51 1.68
CA GLY A 10 0.20 -1.90 0.69
C GLY A 10 0.49 -2.37 -0.74
N ALA A 11 -0.12 -1.70 -1.72
CA ALA A 11 -0.02 -2.10 -3.13
C ALA A 11 1.42 -2.29 -3.60
N ALA A 12 2.30 -1.32 -3.35
CA ALA A 12 3.71 -1.42 -3.77
C ALA A 12 4.49 -2.50 -3.01
N GLY A 13 4.24 -2.65 -1.70
CA GLY A 13 4.97 -3.60 -0.85
C GLY A 13 4.68 -5.05 -1.20
N ILE A 14 3.39 -5.40 -1.33
CA ILE A 14 2.99 -6.77 -1.68
C ILE A 14 3.38 -7.11 -3.11
N ASN A 15 3.21 -6.19 -4.07
CA ASN A 15 3.68 -6.45 -5.44
C ASN A 15 5.20 -6.67 -5.49
N THR A 16 5.98 -5.90 -4.73
CA THR A 16 7.43 -6.13 -4.60
C THR A 16 7.73 -7.50 -4.00
N ALA A 17 7.06 -7.87 -2.91
CA ALA A 17 7.25 -9.16 -2.26
C ALA A 17 6.90 -10.34 -3.18
N GLN A 18 5.80 -10.24 -3.93
CA GLN A 18 5.37 -11.23 -4.92
C GLN A 18 6.34 -11.32 -6.10
N ALA A 19 6.87 -10.19 -6.57
CA ALA A 19 7.87 -10.17 -7.64
C ALA A 19 9.16 -10.85 -7.17
N LEU A 20 9.63 -10.57 -5.96
CA LEU A 20 10.79 -11.25 -5.37
C LEU A 20 10.52 -12.74 -5.19
N ALA A 21 9.37 -13.12 -4.63
CA ALA A 21 8.94 -14.50 -4.48
C ALA A 21 8.96 -15.30 -5.80
N LYS A 22 8.60 -14.65 -6.92
CA LYS A 22 8.56 -15.27 -8.24
C LYS A 22 9.95 -15.46 -8.86
N ASN A 23 10.89 -14.56 -8.57
CA ASN A 23 12.20 -14.54 -9.24
C ASN A 23 13.33 -15.15 -8.40
N LEU A 24 13.14 -15.24 -7.08
CA LEU A 24 14.11 -15.84 -6.17
C LEU A 24 13.77 -17.32 -5.93
N THR A 25 14.81 -18.06 -5.57
CA THR A 25 14.77 -19.46 -5.16
C THR A 25 15.51 -19.64 -3.83
N GLU A 26 15.36 -20.80 -3.20
CA GLU A 26 16.13 -21.13 -1.97
C GLU A 26 17.65 -21.09 -2.20
N ALA A 27 18.12 -21.30 -3.44
CA ALA A 27 19.54 -21.29 -3.78
C ALA A 27 20.15 -19.88 -3.75
N ASP A 28 19.33 -18.82 -3.82
CA ASP A 28 19.78 -17.42 -3.78
C ASP A 28 20.09 -16.93 -2.35
N ASP A 29 19.85 -17.77 -1.33
CA ASP A 29 20.12 -17.47 0.09
C ASP A 29 19.65 -16.06 0.51
N THR A 30 18.42 -15.71 0.09
CA THR A 30 17.84 -14.37 0.31
C THR A 30 16.53 -14.46 1.09
N GLU A 31 16.44 -13.79 2.23
CA GLU A 31 15.22 -13.63 3.02
C GLU A 31 14.52 -12.30 2.65
N VAL A 32 13.21 -12.35 2.45
CA VAL A 32 12.35 -11.18 2.24
C VAL A 32 11.36 -11.07 3.39
N VAL A 33 11.39 -9.95 4.10
CA VAL A 33 10.52 -9.68 5.24
C VAL A 33 9.65 -8.47 4.93
N VAL A 34 8.34 -8.66 4.81
CA VAL A 34 7.36 -7.57 4.72
C VAL A 34 6.89 -7.22 6.11
N LEU A 35 7.16 -6.01 6.58
CA LEU A 35 6.68 -5.51 7.86
C LEU A 35 5.39 -4.72 7.63
N GLU A 36 4.26 -5.28 8.04
CA GLU A 36 2.91 -4.70 7.86
C GLU A 36 2.12 -4.82 9.15
N LYS A 37 1.42 -3.77 9.57
CA LYS A 37 0.69 -3.78 10.85
C LYS A 37 -0.61 -4.58 10.80
N ASN A 38 -1.30 -4.53 9.66
CA ASN A 38 -2.60 -5.18 9.49
C ASN A 38 -2.43 -6.66 9.11
N SER A 39 -3.38 -7.49 9.51
CA SER A 39 -3.49 -8.88 9.03
C SER A 39 -4.14 -8.99 7.64
N PHE A 40 -4.51 -7.85 7.05
CA PHE A 40 -5.21 -7.73 5.77
C PHE A 40 -4.65 -6.59 4.94
N PHE A 41 -4.85 -6.66 3.64
CA PHE A 41 -4.71 -5.55 2.73
C PHE A 41 -5.97 -4.70 2.75
N TYR A 42 -5.82 -3.39 2.93
CA TYR A 42 -6.92 -2.44 2.88
C TYR A 42 -7.05 -1.82 1.49
N HIS A 43 -8.14 -2.12 0.79
CA HIS A 43 -8.42 -1.61 -0.56
C HIS A 43 -8.88 -0.15 -0.55
N VAL A 44 -7.95 0.77 -0.31
CA VAL A 44 -8.24 2.20 -0.12
C VAL A 44 -9.07 2.84 -1.26
N VAL A 45 -8.95 2.36 -2.49
CA VAL A 45 -9.70 2.91 -3.64
C VAL A 45 -11.21 2.67 -3.50
N GLY A 46 -11.61 1.58 -2.83
CA GLY A 46 -13.01 1.28 -2.53
C GLY A 46 -13.60 2.08 -1.37
N ALA A 47 -12.77 2.78 -0.57
CA ALA A 47 -13.19 3.39 0.69
C ALA A 47 -14.32 4.41 0.54
N PRO A 48 -14.33 5.30 -0.48
CA PRO A 48 -15.44 6.23 -0.69
C PRO A 48 -16.78 5.52 -0.94
N ARG A 49 -16.77 4.31 -1.54
CA ARG A 49 -17.98 3.52 -1.74
C ARG A 49 -18.44 2.86 -0.45
N ALA A 50 -17.52 2.20 0.26
CA ALA A 50 -17.82 1.59 1.56
C ALA A 50 -18.40 2.59 2.57
N TYR A 51 -18.05 3.87 2.45
CA TYR A 51 -18.58 4.93 3.30
C TYR A 51 -20.09 5.20 3.12
N VAL A 52 -20.64 4.97 1.93
CA VAL A 52 -22.06 5.24 1.59
C VAL A 52 -22.87 3.99 1.27
N ASP A 53 -22.22 2.84 1.20
CA ASP A 53 -22.77 1.53 0.84
C ASP A 53 -22.20 0.50 1.82
N ALA A 54 -22.92 0.23 2.91
CA ALA A 54 -22.44 -0.63 3.98
C ALA A 54 -22.16 -2.06 3.51
N ASP A 55 -22.93 -2.56 2.53
CA ASP A 55 -22.77 -3.89 1.93
C ASP A 55 -21.45 -4.02 1.13
N TYR A 56 -20.76 -2.90 0.89
CA TYR A 56 -19.46 -2.89 0.23
C TYR A 56 -18.29 -3.10 1.19
N THR A 57 -18.51 -3.07 2.51
CA THR A 57 -17.47 -3.12 3.55
C THR A 57 -16.59 -4.36 3.45
N ASP A 58 -17.17 -5.55 3.25
CA ASP A 58 -16.42 -6.81 3.22
C ASP A 58 -15.43 -6.87 2.04
N LYS A 59 -15.66 -6.09 0.98
CA LYS A 59 -14.79 -6.01 -0.20
C LYS A 59 -13.53 -5.15 0.07
N MET A 60 -13.46 -4.47 1.21
CA MET A 60 -12.35 -3.58 1.59
C MET A 60 -11.16 -4.30 2.23
N PHE A 61 -11.39 -5.46 2.85
CA PHE A 61 -10.42 -6.16 3.68
C PHE A 61 -10.03 -7.48 3.01
N ILE A 62 -8.87 -7.50 2.34
CA ILE A 62 -8.40 -8.70 1.64
C ILE A 62 -7.40 -9.45 2.53
N PRO A 63 -7.65 -10.72 2.89
CA PRO A 63 -6.72 -11.49 3.70
C PRO A 63 -5.39 -11.74 2.99
N TYR A 64 -4.28 -11.74 3.74
CA TYR A 64 -2.95 -11.98 3.18
C TYR A 64 -2.61 -13.48 2.99
N ASP A 65 -3.49 -14.40 3.35
CA ASP A 65 -3.26 -15.85 3.37
C ASP A 65 -2.67 -16.39 2.06
N ASN A 66 -3.02 -15.78 0.93
CA ASN A 66 -2.56 -16.16 -0.40
C ASN A 66 -1.71 -15.07 -1.08
N ALA A 67 -1.36 -14.00 -0.36
CA ALA A 67 -0.60 -12.88 -0.91
C ALA A 67 0.82 -13.30 -1.31
N ILE A 68 1.44 -14.20 -0.53
CA ILE A 68 2.76 -14.75 -0.82
C ILE A 68 2.59 -16.17 -1.38
N PRO A 69 3.21 -16.50 -2.54
CA PRO A 69 3.16 -17.85 -3.09
C PRO A 69 3.66 -18.91 -2.10
N LYS A 70 2.95 -20.03 -1.98
CA LYS A 70 3.29 -21.07 -0.98
C LYS A 70 4.70 -21.65 -1.14
N HIS A 71 5.23 -21.71 -2.37
CA HIS A 71 6.58 -22.21 -2.62
C HIS A 71 7.67 -21.27 -2.09
N SER A 72 7.39 -19.97 -1.96
CA SER A 72 8.34 -18.97 -1.46
C SER A 72 8.23 -18.74 0.04
N ALA A 73 7.26 -19.36 0.73
CA ALA A 73 7.01 -19.16 2.17
C ALA A 73 8.20 -19.51 3.08
N LYS A 74 9.19 -20.26 2.55
CA LYS A 74 10.45 -20.57 3.24
C LYS A 74 11.39 -19.36 3.36
N PHE A 75 11.26 -18.38 2.47
CA PHE A 75 12.17 -17.24 2.40
C PHE A 75 11.46 -15.89 2.25
N VAL A 76 10.16 -15.86 1.98
CA VAL A 76 9.34 -14.64 1.97
C VAL A 76 8.26 -14.76 3.04
N ARG A 77 8.18 -13.78 3.94
CA ARG A 77 7.17 -13.76 5.02
C ARG A 77 6.68 -12.36 5.34
N ILE A 78 5.46 -12.29 5.85
CA ILE A 78 4.88 -11.06 6.39
C ILE A 78 5.00 -11.11 7.91
N VAL A 79 5.57 -10.06 8.50
CA VAL A 79 5.66 -9.84 9.94
C VAL A 79 4.65 -8.78 10.31
N ARG A 80 3.79 -9.12 11.28
CA ARG A 80 2.86 -8.16 11.85
C ARG A 80 3.59 -7.20 12.76
N GLY A 81 3.77 -5.95 12.31
CA GLY A 81 4.49 -4.96 13.10
C GLY A 81 4.46 -3.55 12.56
N VAL A 82 4.72 -2.59 13.44
CA VAL A 82 4.79 -1.16 13.15
C VAL A 82 6.26 -0.73 13.18
N ALA A 83 6.83 -0.41 12.02
CA ALA A 83 8.14 0.22 11.95
C ALA A 83 8.13 1.58 12.66
N THR A 84 9.10 1.83 13.52
CA THR A 84 9.22 3.07 14.28
C THR A 84 10.46 3.88 13.93
N ARG A 85 11.55 3.21 13.54
CA ARG A 85 12.80 3.89 13.19
C ARG A 85 13.58 3.10 12.16
N ILE A 86 14.25 3.82 11.27
CA ILE A 86 15.26 3.28 10.36
C ILE A 86 16.60 3.91 10.76
N SER A 87 17.63 3.10 10.93
CA SER A 87 19.01 3.53 11.12
C SER A 87 19.81 3.16 9.88
N ALA A 88 20.20 4.16 9.09
CA ALA A 88 21.09 3.96 7.95
C ALA A 88 22.54 3.66 8.36
N GLU A 89 22.95 4.07 9.56
CA GLU A 89 24.30 3.80 10.09
C GLU A 89 24.48 2.32 10.43
N THR A 90 23.43 1.68 10.94
CA THR A 90 23.48 0.29 11.40
C THR A 90 22.70 -0.67 10.51
N ASN A 91 22.09 -0.17 9.43
CA ASN A 91 21.17 -0.89 8.54
C ASN A 91 20.08 -1.67 9.28
N GLN A 92 19.45 -1.03 10.28
CA GLN A 92 18.40 -1.63 11.09
C GLN A 92 17.07 -0.89 10.98
N VAL A 93 15.99 -1.66 10.97
CA VAL A 93 14.64 -1.20 11.24
C VAL A 93 14.27 -1.59 12.66
N SER A 94 13.89 -0.62 13.49
CA SER A 94 13.21 -0.86 14.77
C SER A 94 11.71 -0.93 14.55
N TYR A 95 11.03 -1.86 15.22
CA TYR A 95 9.58 -2.02 15.12
C TYR A 95 8.97 -2.53 16.41
N HIS A 96 7.66 -2.35 16.54
CA HIS A 96 6.84 -3.00 17.56
C HIS A 96 5.98 -4.07 16.90
N ALA A 97 6.05 -5.31 17.38
CA ALA A 97 5.20 -6.39 16.88
C ALA A 97 3.72 -6.13 17.18
N ILE A 98 2.85 -6.63 16.31
CA ILE A 98 1.40 -6.67 16.55
C ILE A 98 1.02 -8.14 16.82
N GLY A 99 0.43 -8.39 17.98
CA GLY A 99 0.01 -9.70 18.42
C GLY A 99 -1.20 -10.24 17.63
N SER A 100 -1.54 -11.51 17.88
CA SER A 100 -2.78 -12.11 17.36
C SER A 100 -4.05 -11.49 17.95
N ASP A 101 -3.93 -10.74 19.04
CA ASP A 101 -4.98 -9.95 19.68
C ASP A 101 -5.11 -8.53 19.10
N ASP A 102 -4.41 -8.25 17.99
CA ASP A 102 -4.34 -6.96 17.31
C ASP A 102 -3.78 -5.82 18.17
N ARG A 103 -3.07 -6.15 19.25
CA ARG A 103 -2.40 -5.16 20.11
C ARG A 103 -0.95 -4.99 19.73
N GLN A 104 -0.48 -3.75 19.79
CA GLN A 104 0.92 -3.41 19.61
C GLN A 104 1.69 -3.72 20.90
N SER A 105 2.79 -4.45 20.76
CA SER A 105 3.75 -4.69 21.83
C SER A 105 4.47 -3.39 22.22
N GLU A 106 4.77 -3.22 23.51
CA GLU A 106 5.64 -2.15 23.98
C GLU A 106 7.13 -2.46 23.74
N ALA A 107 7.46 -3.74 23.52
CA ALA A 107 8.83 -4.15 23.25
C ALA A 107 9.26 -3.67 21.87
N THR A 108 10.48 -3.11 21.81
CA THR A 108 11.13 -2.76 20.54
C THR A 108 11.93 -3.95 20.06
N GLU A 109 11.62 -4.40 18.85
CA GLU A 109 12.40 -5.40 18.12
C GLU A 109 13.22 -4.71 17.02
N THR A 110 14.27 -5.38 16.55
CA THR A 110 15.10 -4.88 15.45
C THR A 110 15.26 -5.93 14.34
N LEU A 111 15.26 -5.44 13.11
CA LEU A 111 15.53 -6.21 11.89
C LEU A 111 16.68 -5.55 11.15
N GLN A 112 17.79 -6.27 11.02
CA GLN A 112 18.86 -5.94 10.08
C GLN A 112 18.36 -6.06 8.63
N PHE A 113 18.95 -5.30 7.71
CA PHE A 113 18.69 -5.42 6.28
C PHE A 113 19.95 -5.16 5.44
N ASP A 114 20.04 -5.79 4.28
CA ASP A 114 20.98 -5.42 3.22
C ASP A 114 20.30 -4.48 2.21
N TYR A 115 19.01 -4.72 1.97
CA TYR A 115 18.18 -3.89 1.11
C TYR A 115 16.90 -3.49 1.84
N LEU A 116 16.52 -2.21 1.72
CA LEU A 116 15.32 -1.66 2.31
C LEU A 116 14.40 -1.10 1.23
N VAL A 117 13.14 -1.54 1.22
CA VAL A 117 12.08 -1.01 0.36
C VAL A 117 11.09 -0.23 1.22
N LEU A 118 10.93 1.06 0.92
CA LEU A 118 9.97 1.93 1.60
C LEU A 118 8.65 1.96 0.83
N ALA A 119 7.65 1.24 1.35
CA ALA A 119 6.30 1.14 0.80
C ALA A 119 5.23 1.55 1.84
N THR A 120 5.55 2.56 2.67
CA THR A 120 4.76 2.99 3.84
C THR A 120 3.44 3.67 3.51
N GLY A 121 3.17 3.93 2.22
CA GLY A 121 2.07 4.78 1.79
C GLY A 121 2.27 6.25 2.17
N SER A 122 1.19 7.01 2.14
CA SER A 122 1.18 8.43 2.49
C SER A 122 0.44 8.70 3.81
N SER A 123 0.93 9.68 4.56
CA SER A 123 0.12 10.39 5.56
C SER A 123 -0.44 11.63 4.89
N TYR A 124 -1.76 11.84 4.93
CA TYR A 124 -2.41 12.96 4.25
C TYR A 124 -1.91 14.32 4.79
N SER A 125 -1.10 15.01 3.98
CA SER A 125 -0.80 16.45 4.08
C SER A 125 -1.05 17.10 2.71
N VAL A 126 -0.32 18.16 2.37
CA VAL A 126 -0.50 18.96 1.13
C VAL A 126 -0.52 18.01 -0.09
N PRO A 127 -1.44 18.18 -1.06
CA PRO A 127 -2.28 19.35 -1.33
C PRO A 127 -3.65 19.39 -0.61
N ILE A 128 -4.07 18.31 0.06
CA ILE A 128 -5.44 18.22 0.60
C ILE A 128 -5.55 18.93 1.95
N LYS A 129 -4.54 18.83 2.82
CA LYS A 129 -4.49 19.49 4.12
C LYS A 129 -3.11 20.11 4.36
N PRO A 130 -2.98 21.25 5.05
CA PRO A 130 -1.70 21.72 5.54
C PRO A 130 -1.01 20.63 6.37
N ASP A 131 0.32 20.62 6.35
CA ASP A 131 1.10 19.71 7.18
C ASP A 131 0.81 20.01 8.66
N ASN A 132 0.59 18.96 9.46
CA ASN A 132 0.31 19.12 10.89
C ASN A 132 1.59 19.22 11.74
N ARG A 133 2.76 19.11 11.11
CA ARG A 133 4.09 19.24 11.71
C ARG A 133 4.90 20.41 11.15
N ASP A 134 4.49 20.95 10.00
CA ASP A 134 5.12 22.11 9.37
C ASP A 134 4.08 23.22 9.14
N PHE A 135 4.14 24.25 9.99
CA PHE A 135 3.21 25.37 10.00
C PHE A 135 3.63 26.53 9.10
N ALA A 136 4.81 26.43 8.46
CA ALA A 136 5.30 27.50 7.60
C ALA A 136 4.48 27.56 6.31
N ARG A 137 3.93 28.75 6.00
CA ARG A 137 3.24 29.01 4.73
C ARG A 137 4.10 28.62 3.52
N LEU A 138 5.39 28.97 3.55
CA LEU A 138 6.35 28.65 2.48
C LEU A 138 6.47 27.15 2.23
N ALA A 139 6.41 26.31 3.26
CA ALA A 139 6.49 24.87 3.10
C ALA A 139 5.24 24.30 2.42
N THR A 140 4.07 24.87 2.72
CA THR A 140 2.82 24.52 2.03
C THR A 140 2.83 25.01 0.58
N GLU A 141 3.28 26.24 0.35
CA GLU A 141 3.39 26.82 -1.00
C GLU A 141 4.38 26.04 -1.88
N ALA A 142 5.55 25.66 -1.34
CA ALA A 142 6.52 24.85 -2.05
C ALA A 142 5.95 23.49 -2.49
N LYS A 143 5.27 22.78 -1.58
CA LYS A 143 4.60 21.50 -1.88
C LYS A 143 3.44 21.64 -2.89
N LEU A 144 2.78 22.80 -2.95
CA LEU A 144 1.73 23.09 -3.94
C LEU A 144 2.30 23.46 -5.32
N GLN A 145 3.50 24.01 -5.36
CA GLN A 145 4.20 24.41 -6.57
C GLN A 145 5.07 23.31 -7.19
N GLU A 146 5.30 22.21 -6.45
CA GLU A 146 5.80 20.97 -7.06
C GLU A 146 4.80 20.57 -8.15
N GLU A 147 5.17 20.76 -9.41
CA GLU A 147 4.42 20.22 -10.54
C GLU A 147 4.58 18.70 -10.50
N PRO A 148 3.55 17.92 -10.10
CA PRO A 148 3.64 16.50 -10.36
C PRO A 148 3.71 16.34 -11.89
N PRO A 149 4.56 15.42 -12.41
CA PRO A 149 4.44 15.03 -13.81
C PRO A 149 2.97 14.70 -14.07
N VAL A 150 2.41 15.08 -15.23
CA VAL A 150 0.99 14.86 -15.55
C VAL A 150 0.62 13.44 -15.15
N ALA A 151 -0.03 13.31 -14.00
CA ALA A 151 -0.31 12.04 -13.38
C ALA A 151 -1.76 11.71 -13.67
N ALA A 152 -2.06 10.41 -13.80
CA ALA A 152 -3.45 10.00 -13.79
C ALA A 152 -4.06 10.34 -12.42
N MET A 153 -5.07 11.20 -12.39
CA MET A 153 -5.86 11.52 -11.21
C MET A 153 -7.30 11.08 -11.45
N ILE A 154 -7.82 10.22 -10.59
CA ILE A 154 -9.19 9.70 -10.71
C ILE A 154 -9.90 10.03 -9.40
N LEU A 155 -10.94 10.86 -9.47
CA LEU A 155 -11.79 11.24 -8.34
C LEU A 155 -13.18 10.62 -8.54
N PRO A 156 -13.42 9.41 -7.99
CA PRO A 156 -14.71 8.77 -8.10
C PRO A 156 -15.71 9.34 -7.07
N LEU A 157 -16.93 9.66 -7.51
CA LEU A 157 -18.07 10.11 -6.70
C LEU A 157 -19.18 9.06 -6.75
N GLY A 158 -19.11 8.07 -5.85
CA GLY A 158 -20.06 6.95 -5.82
C GLY A 158 -20.03 6.09 -7.10
N PRO A 159 -20.93 5.11 -7.27
CA PRO A 159 -20.83 4.09 -8.32
C PRO A 159 -20.74 4.65 -9.74
N CYS A 160 -21.44 5.75 -10.05
CA CYS A 160 -21.58 6.26 -11.41
C CYS A 160 -20.98 7.66 -11.66
N GLY A 161 -20.52 8.38 -10.62
CA GLY A 161 -19.97 9.72 -10.77
C GLY A 161 -18.45 9.77 -10.65
N GLY A 162 -17.84 10.83 -11.18
CA GLY A 162 -16.46 11.19 -10.91
C GLY A 162 -15.72 11.81 -12.10
N VAL A 163 -14.55 12.39 -11.82
CA VAL A 163 -13.70 13.02 -12.84
C VAL A 163 -12.35 12.31 -12.90
N SER A 164 -11.84 12.09 -14.11
CA SER A 164 -10.53 11.48 -14.33
C SER A 164 -9.67 12.37 -15.22
N GLN A 165 -8.53 12.84 -14.73
CA GLN A 165 -7.46 13.39 -15.56
C GLN A 165 -6.50 12.26 -15.90
N LEU A 166 -6.23 12.03 -17.19
CA LEU A 166 -5.26 11.01 -17.61
C LEU A 166 -4.06 11.67 -18.32
N PRO A 167 -2.87 11.04 -18.28
CA PRO A 167 -1.66 11.54 -18.92
C PRO A 167 -1.67 11.40 -20.46
N VAL A 168 -2.85 11.51 -21.07
CA VAL A 168 -3.03 11.52 -22.52
C VAL A 168 -2.97 12.98 -22.96
N TRP A 169 -2.15 13.29 -23.97
CA TRP A 169 -1.98 14.64 -24.55
C TRP A 169 -1.75 15.77 -23.53
N GLY A 170 -0.97 15.50 -22.48
CA GLY A 170 -0.64 16.52 -21.49
C GLY A 170 -1.69 16.77 -20.40
N GLY A 171 -2.73 15.91 -20.29
CA GLY A 171 -3.65 15.95 -19.14
C GLY A 171 -5.12 16.13 -19.51
N VAL A 172 -5.66 15.27 -20.38
CA VAL A 172 -7.09 15.32 -20.75
C VAL A 172 -7.96 14.91 -19.56
N VAL A 173 -8.98 15.73 -19.29
CA VAL A 173 -10.02 15.46 -18.28
C VAL A 173 -11.20 14.74 -18.95
N PHE A 174 -11.57 13.61 -18.37
CA PHE A 174 -12.70 12.79 -18.78
C PHE A 174 -13.77 12.76 -17.68
N GLY A 175 -15.04 12.70 -18.10
CA GLY A 175 -16.19 12.66 -17.21
C GLY A 175 -16.59 11.25 -16.78
N ASP A 176 -17.79 11.16 -16.18
CA ASP A 176 -18.35 10.00 -15.49
C ASP A 176 -18.19 8.65 -16.22
N TRP A 177 -18.44 8.59 -17.54
CA TRP A 177 -18.36 7.35 -18.32
C TRP A 177 -16.94 6.75 -18.36
N VAL A 178 -15.92 7.59 -18.55
CA VAL A 178 -14.51 7.14 -18.58
C VAL A 178 -14.03 6.85 -17.17
N THR A 179 -14.40 7.67 -16.19
CA THR A 179 -14.11 7.41 -14.77
C THR A 179 -14.71 6.08 -14.31
N TRP A 180 -15.94 5.77 -14.73
CA TRP A 180 -16.61 4.50 -14.46
C TRP A 180 -15.94 3.31 -15.13
N MET A 181 -15.52 3.45 -16.40
CA MET A 181 -14.79 2.39 -17.10
C MET A 181 -13.42 2.12 -16.48
N ILE A 182 -12.68 3.18 -16.10
CA ILE A 182 -11.36 3.03 -15.51
C ILE A 182 -11.46 2.41 -14.13
N LYS A 183 -12.37 2.89 -13.27
CA LYS A 183 -12.46 2.33 -11.91
C LYS A 183 -13.04 0.92 -11.85
N SER A 184 -13.57 0.39 -12.96
CA SER A 184 -14.40 -0.82 -13.06
C SER A 184 -15.71 -0.77 -12.24
N ARG A 185 -16.69 -1.60 -12.61
CA ARG A 185 -18.05 -1.66 -11.99
C ARG A 185 -18.00 -1.86 -10.46
N ASP A 186 -16.90 -2.43 -9.97
CA ASP A 186 -16.63 -2.80 -8.59
C ASP A 186 -15.40 -2.09 -8.01
N TYR A 187 -15.04 -0.87 -8.47
CA TYR A 187 -13.93 -0.10 -7.88
C TYR A 187 -12.60 -0.86 -7.81
N PHE A 188 -12.33 -1.73 -8.78
CA PHE A 188 -11.17 -2.61 -8.83
C PHE A 188 -11.15 -3.69 -7.76
N ALA A 189 -12.25 -3.96 -7.05
CA ALA A 189 -12.28 -5.03 -6.06
C ALA A 189 -11.85 -6.37 -6.70
N GLY A 190 -12.44 -6.75 -7.83
CA GLY A 190 -12.05 -7.95 -8.57
C GLY A 190 -10.56 -8.00 -8.91
N TYR A 191 -10.05 -6.91 -9.46
CA TYR A 191 -8.63 -6.80 -9.81
C TYR A 191 -7.71 -6.91 -8.58
N ILE A 192 -7.98 -6.15 -7.53
CA ILE A 192 -7.14 -6.10 -6.32
C ILE A 192 -7.21 -7.41 -5.54
N TRP A 193 -8.39 -8.00 -5.37
CA TRP A 193 -8.54 -9.32 -4.74
C TRP A 193 -7.75 -10.38 -5.52
N SER A 194 -7.88 -10.40 -6.85
CA SER A 194 -7.10 -11.32 -7.70
C SER A 194 -5.59 -11.06 -7.61
N SER A 195 -5.15 -9.81 -7.49
CA SER A 195 -3.73 -9.46 -7.38
C SER A 195 -3.08 -9.98 -6.09
N ILE A 196 -3.89 -10.18 -5.05
CA ILE A 196 -3.47 -10.71 -3.74
C ILE A 196 -3.75 -12.22 -3.63
N GLY A 197 -4.20 -12.86 -4.72
CA GLY A 197 -4.50 -14.30 -4.74
C GLY A 197 -5.78 -14.68 -3.98
N ALA A 198 -6.72 -13.75 -3.82
CA ALA A 198 -7.98 -13.94 -3.13
C ALA A 198 -9.19 -13.76 -4.08
N THR A 199 -10.37 -14.21 -3.65
CA THR A 199 -11.63 -14.11 -4.41
C THR A 199 -12.60 -13.14 -3.75
N VAL A 200 -13.16 -12.21 -4.53
CA VAL A 200 -14.10 -11.20 -4.01
C VAL A 200 -15.29 -11.86 -3.30
N PRO A 201 -15.66 -11.42 -2.08
CA PRO A 201 -16.87 -11.88 -1.41
C PRO A 201 -18.12 -11.43 -2.17
N LYS A 202 -19.14 -12.28 -2.17
CA LYS A 202 -20.42 -12.02 -2.87
C LYS A 202 -21.09 -10.79 -2.29
#